data_AF-A0A1F3NDH7-F1
#
_entry.id   AF-A0A1F3NDH7-F1
#
_cell.length_a   1.000
_cell.length_b   1.000
_cell.length_c   1.000
_cell.angle_alpha   90.00
_cell.angle_beta   90.00
_cell.angle_gamma   90.00
#
_symmetry.space_group_name_H-M   'P 1'
#
loop_
_entity.id
_entity.type
_entity.pdbx_description
1 polymer ?
#
loop_
_entity_poly.entity_id
_entity_poly.type
_entity_poly.pdbx_seq_one_letter_code
_entity_poly.pdbx_strand_id
1 'polypeptide(L)'
;MPEVTAYAESKGVDVMLWVIWHTLEKQWNEAFDLFEKWGIKGIKVDFMNRDDQMMVQFYEAVAQKAAEKKMVVDFHGAYKPCGLRRKYPNVLTREGLIEFEYNGWTNQDDPVHHNLLPYIRMFPGPMDYIPATMRNSTKENFRPIGDYPMGQGTRAHAMALFVILNSPMTMLPDSPSDYYHEKECTDFLTKIPVEWDETRLLKGKIAEYTVLARRSGNEWFIGAITNWDERSLDLETSFLEPGKYRLEAIEDGINAGKRAEDYRKIETQFQAGDVLKLKLASGGGWVARITPVR
;
A
#
# COMPACT_ATOMS: atom_id res chain seq x y z
N MET A 1 -11.16 -13.79 22.72
CA MET A 1 -10.60 -14.36 21.47
C MET A 1 -11.50 -15.36 20.78
N PRO A 2 -12.01 -16.42 21.42
CA PRO A 2 -12.88 -17.39 20.73
C PRO A 2 -14.12 -16.75 20.06
N GLU A 3 -14.77 -15.80 20.74
CA GLU A 3 -15.91 -15.08 20.18
C GLU A 3 -15.55 -14.22 18.95
N VAL A 4 -14.43 -13.48 19.02
CA VAL A 4 -13.95 -12.64 17.92
C VAL A 4 -13.64 -13.47 16.67
N THR A 5 -12.93 -14.59 16.85
CA THR A 5 -12.54 -15.48 15.76
C THR A 5 -13.74 -16.20 15.15
N ALA A 6 -14.67 -16.71 15.97
CA ALA A 6 -15.90 -17.31 15.48
C ALA A 6 -16.79 -16.30 14.71
N TYR A 7 -16.87 -15.06 15.19
CA TYR A 7 -17.61 -14.01 14.48
C TYR A 7 -16.95 -13.64 13.16
N ALA A 8 -15.63 -13.46 13.13
CA ALA A 8 -14.88 -13.17 11.91
C ALA A 8 -15.05 -14.29 10.86
N GLU A 9 -14.95 -15.56 11.29
CA GLU A 9 -15.21 -16.73 10.44
C GLU A 9 -16.63 -16.71 9.85
N SER A 10 -17.65 -16.35 10.65
CA SER A 10 -19.03 -16.21 10.15
C SER A 10 -19.20 -15.12 9.08
N LYS A 11 -18.21 -14.23 8.94
CA LYS A 11 -18.15 -13.16 7.93
C LYS A 11 -17.15 -13.44 6.82
N GLY A 12 -16.47 -14.59 6.82
CA GLY A 12 -15.40 -14.89 5.87
C GLY A 12 -14.18 -13.99 6.05
N VAL A 13 -13.94 -13.51 7.26
CA VAL A 13 -12.80 -12.65 7.61
C VAL A 13 -11.82 -13.43 8.46
N ASP A 14 -10.57 -13.44 8.03
CA ASP A 14 -9.46 -14.02 8.78
C ASP A 14 -8.90 -13.02 9.81
N VAL A 15 -8.40 -13.53 10.94
CA VAL A 15 -7.84 -12.71 12.02
C VAL A 15 -6.33 -12.83 12.05
N MET A 16 -5.67 -11.67 12.16
CA MET A 16 -4.23 -11.52 12.34
C MET A 16 -3.96 -10.84 13.69
N LEU A 17 -2.93 -11.29 14.41
CA LEU A 17 -2.58 -10.74 15.73
C LEU A 17 -1.32 -9.88 15.66
N TRP A 18 -1.40 -8.69 16.23
CA TRP A 18 -0.20 -7.91 16.53
C TRP A 18 0.45 -8.41 17.82
N VAL A 19 1.78 -8.55 17.84
CA VAL A 19 2.54 -9.08 18.98
C VAL A 19 3.89 -8.40 19.15
N ILE A 20 4.29 -8.17 20.40
CA ILE A 20 5.63 -7.69 20.75
C ILE A 20 6.63 -8.84 20.68
N TRP A 21 7.74 -8.66 19.95
CA TRP A 21 8.72 -9.71 19.69
C TRP A 21 9.22 -10.40 20.97
N HIS A 22 9.52 -9.63 22.03
CA HIS A 22 10.12 -10.19 23.24
C HIS A 22 9.12 -11.00 24.07
N THR A 23 7.83 -10.63 24.03
CA THR A 23 6.78 -11.43 24.66
C THR A 23 6.56 -12.72 23.88
N LEU A 24 6.54 -12.65 22.55
CA LEU A 24 6.46 -13.83 21.68
C LEU A 24 7.64 -14.78 21.90
N GLU A 25 8.87 -14.25 21.95
CA GLU A 25 10.10 -15.01 22.21
C GLU A 25 10.01 -15.78 23.54
N LYS A 26 9.58 -15.12 24.62
CA LYS A 26 9.50 -15.72 25.96
C LYS A 26 8.45 -16.82 26.09
N GLN A 27 7.39 -16.77 25.29
CA GLN A 27 6.24 -17.68 25.37
C GLN A 27 6.09 -18.49 24.09
N TRP A 28 7.20 -18.78 23.41
CA TRP A 28 7.22 -19.22 22.03
C TRP A 28 6.23 -20.36 21.73
N ASN A 29 6.33 -21.48 22.44
CA ASN A 29 5.50 -22.65 22.17
C ASN A 29 4.05 -22.39 22.57
N GLU A 30 3.82 -21.85 23.76
CA GLU A 30 2.50 -21.57 24.30
C GLU A 30 1.72 -20.59 23.44
N ALA A 31 2.38 -19.54 22.94
CA ALA A 31 1.78 -18.54 22.08
C ALA A 31 1.36 -19.14 20.74
N PHE A 32 2.27 -19.82 20.03
CA PHE A 32 1.95 -20.41 18.72
C PHE A 32 0.89 -21.51 18.81
N ASP A 33 0.90 -22.34 19.86
CA ASP A 33 -0.14 -23.35 20.07
C ASP A 33 -1.50 -22.72 20.37
N LEU A 34 -1.51 -21.60 21.10
CA LEU A 34 -2.74 -20.84 21.37
C LEU A 34 -3.28 -20.14 20.12
N PHE A 35 -2.39 -19.56 19.30
CA PHE A 35 -2.76 -18.93 18.02
C PHE A 35 -3.37 -19.95 17.05
N GLU A 36 -2.77 -21.15 16.95
CA GLU A 36 -3.30 -22.25 16.14
C GLU A 36 -4.67 -22.71 16.67
N LYS A 37 -4.80 -22.88 17.99
CA LYS A 37 -6.07 -23.24 18.63
C LYS A 37 -7.18 -22.22 18.36
N TRP A 38 -6.85 -20.94 18.27
CA TRP A 38 -7.79 -19.87 17.93
C TRP A 38 -8.03 -19.71 16.43
N GLY A 39 -7.31 -20.46 15.57
CA GLY A 39 -7.45 -20.36 14.12
C GLY A 39 -6.89 -19.07 13.51
N ILE A 40 -5.96 -18.41 14.20
CA ILE A 40 -5.30 -17.18 13.72
C ILE A 40 -4.57 -17.46 12.41
N LYS A 41 -4.71 -16.57 11.41
CA LYS A 41 -4.11 -16.74 10.09
C LYS A 41 -2.82 -15.97 9.87
N GLY A 42 -2.50 -15.02 10.74
CA GLY A 42 -1.25 -14.29 10.63
C GLY A 42 -0.83 -13.61 11.93
N ILE A 43 0.44 -13.18 11.95
CA ILE A 43 1.00 -12.39 13.04
C ILE A 43 1.77 -11.18 12.51
N LYS A 44 1.58 -10.01 13.14
CA LYS A 44 2.35 -8.78 12.92
C LYS A 44 3.28 -8.63 14.11
N VAL A 45 4.55 -9.00 13.92
CA VAL A 45 5.55 -9.01 15.00
C VAL A 45 6.31 -7.70 14.97
N ASP A 46 6.46 -7.08 16.13
CA ASP A 46 6.89 -5.68 16.21
C ASP A 46 7.92 -5.41 17.31
N PHE A 47 8.56 -4.24 17.24
CA PHE A 47 9.50 -3.63 18.17
C PHE A 47 10.86 -4.33 18.32
N MET A 48 11.31 -5.06 17.29
CA MET A 48 12.63 -5.70 17.30
C MET A 48 13.76 -4.67 17.35
N ASN A 49 13.65 -3.60 16.55
CA ASN A 49 14.54 -2.43 16.49
C ASN A 49 16.03 -2.77 16.43
N ARG A 50 16.36 -3.93 15.84
CA ARG A 50 17.69 -4.55 15.83
C ARG A 50 17.88 -5.37 14.56
N ASP A 51 19.12 -5.41 14.09
CA ASP A 51 19.56 -6.21 12.94
C ASP A 51 20.86 -7.00 13.23
N ASP A 52 21.23 -7.13 14.51
CA ASP A 52 22.30 -8.03 14.92
C ASP A 52 21.95 -9.50 14.67
N GLN A 53 22.97 -10.35 14.67
CA GLN A 53 22.85 -11.76 14.29
C GLN A 53 21.74 -12.51 15.05
N MET A 54 21.59 -12.26 16.36
CA MET A 54 20.55 -12.92 17.16
C MET A 54 19.16 -12.52 16.68
N MET A 55 18.97 -11.23 16.38
CA MET A 55 17.68 -10.76 15.91
C MET A 55 17.37 -11.28 14.50
N VAL A 56 18.36 -11.30 13.60
CA VAL A 56 18.20 -11.91 12.27
C VAL A 56 17.78 -13.38 12.37
N GLN A 57 18.37 -14.15 13.29
CA GLN A 57 17.94 -15.53 13.57
C GLN A 57 16.51 -15.60 14.10
N PHE A 58 16.09 -14.66 14.94
CA PHE A 58 14.71 -14.57 15.42
C PHE A 58 13.70 -14.35 14.27
N TYR A 59 13.95 -13.41 13.35
CA TYR A 59 13.07 -13.23 12.16
C TYR A 59 12.90 -14.53 11.37
N GLU A 60 13.99 -15.26 11.18
CA GLU A 60 13.96 -16.53 10.46
C GLU A 60 13.18 -17.61 11.23
N ALA A 61 13.38 -17.71 12.54
CA ALA A 61 12.65 -18.63 13.41
C ALA A 61 11.14 -18.34 13.41
N VAL A 62 10.74 -17.07 13.46
CA VAL A 62 9.32 -16.66 13.37
C VAL A 62 8.75 -17.07 12.01
N ALA A 63 9.45 -16.77 10.92
CA ALA A 63 9.00 -17.09 9.57
C ALA A 63 8.77 -18.60 9.40
N GLN A 64 9.73 -19.43 9.84
CA GLN A 64 9.63 -20.88 9.83
C GLN A 64 8.48 -21.38 10.71
N LYS A 65 8.40 -20.91 11.96
CA LYS A 65 7.39 -21.40 12.91
C LYS A 65 5.97 -21.05 12.48
N ALA A 66 5.78 -19.83 11.97
CA ALA A 66 4.51 -19.40 11.40
C ALA A 66 4.15 -20.25 10.17
N ALA A 67 5.11 -20.61 9.31
CA ALA A 67 4.86 -21.47 8.15
C ALA A 67 4.38 -22.87 8.57
N GLU A 68 5.00 -23.47 9.60
CA GLU A 68 4.57 -24.76 10.19
C GLU A 68 3.11 -24.69 10.67
N LYS A 69 2.71 -23.56 11.25
CA LYS A 69 1.36 -23.29 11.76
C LYS A 69 0.41 -22.71 10.70
N LYS A 70 0.84 -22.65 9.42
CA LYS A 70 0.07 -22.09 8.30
C LYS A 70 -0.39 -20.65 8.52
N MET A 71 0.48 -19.83 9.12
CA MET A 71 0.28 -18.42 9.38
C MET A 71 1.15 -17.56 8.47
N VAL A 72 0.60 -16.43 8.02
CA VAL A 72 1.34 -15.35 7.36
C VAL A 72 2.02 -14.45 8.39
N VAL A 73 3.06 -13.74 7.97
CA VAL A 73 3.85 -12.87 8.84
C VAL A 73 4.03 -11.51 8.20
N ASP A 74 3.86 -10.49 9.04
CA ASP A 74 4.28 -9.11 8.84
C ASP A 74 5.27 -8.72 9.93
N PHE A 75 6.31 -7.99 9.56
CA PHE A 75 7.34 -7.54 10.49
C PHE A 75 7.37 -6.01 10.54
N HIS A 76 7.18 -5.47 11.74
CA HIS A 76 7.33 -4.05 12.06
C HIS A 76 8.49 -3.83 13.04
N GLY A 77 8.94 -2.59 13.21
CA GLY A 77 10.15 -2.30 13.99
C GLY A 77 11.36 -3.04 13.44
N ALA A 78 11.42 -3.18 12.11
CA ALA A 78 12.28 -4.14 11.42
C ALA A 78 13.25 -3.48 10.44
N TYR A 79 14.37 -4.13 10.18
CA TYR A 79 15.30 -3.70 9.13
C TYR A 79 14.74 -4.04 7.73
N LYS A 80 15.20 -3.35 6.67
CA LYS A 80 14.79 -3.61 5.27
C LYS A 80 14.72 -5.11 4.88
N PRO A 81 13.83 -5.54 3.98
CA PRO A 81 13.84 -6.89 3.42
C PRO A 81 15.21 -7.28 2.85
N CYS A 82 15.54 -8.56 2.88
CA CYS A 82 16.81 -9.08 2.36
C CYS A 82 16.68 -10.50 1.79
N GLY A 83 15.52 -10.82 1.20
CA GLY A 83 15.26 -12.11 0.56
C GLY A 83 14.62 -13.18 1.45
N LEU A 84 14.35 -12.90 2.73
CA LEU A 84 13.67 -13.85 3.64
C LEU A 84 12.37 -14.40 3.05
N ARG A 85 11.56 -13.53 2.39
CA ARG A 85 10.32 -13.94 1.71
C ARG A 85 10.49 -15.00 0.63
N ARG A 86 11.67 -15.06 -0.02
CA ARG A 86 11.95 -16.09 -1.04
C ARG A 86 12.13 -17.45 -0.39
N LYS A 87 12.74 -17.49 0.81
CA LYS A 87 12.90 -18.71 1.60
C LYS A 87 11.59 -19.10 2.29
N TYR A 88 10.85 -18.12 2.81
CA TYR A 88 9.59 -18.27 3.54
C TYR A 88 8.51 -17.37 2.92
N PRO A 89 7.74 -17.86 1.94
CA PRO A 89 6.76 -17.05 1.21
C PRO A 89 5.57 -16.60 2.06
N ASN A 90 5.37 -17.17 3.25
CA ASN A 90 4.40 -16.70 4.23
C ASN A 90 4.79 -15.36 4.89
N VAL A 91 6.04 -14.90 4.74
CA VAL A 91 6.41 -13.52 5.10
C VAL A 91 5.97 -12.59 3.96
N LEU A 92 4.79 -11.99 4.13
CA LEU A 92 4.14 -11.22 3.07
C LEU A 92 4.76 -9.85 2.88
N THR A 93 5.01 -9.16 3.99
CA THR A 93 5.51 -7.79 3.96
C THR A 93 6.30 -7.43 5.23
N ARG A 94 6.81 -6.20 5.26
CA ARG A 94 7.62 -5.63 6.34
C ARG A 94 7.61 -4.11 6.25
N GLU A 95 7.62 -3.42 7.37
CA GLU A 95 7.76 -1.96 7.46
C GLU A 95 9.20 -1.49 7.13
N GLY A 96 10.05 -1.18 8.12
CA GLY A 96 11.42 -0.70 7.89
C GLY A 96 11.49 0.53 6.98
N LEU A 97 10.57 1.47 7.16
CA LEU A 97 10.44 2.73 6.44
C LEU A 97 9.73 3.77 7.31
N ILE A 98 9.71 5.03 6.85
CA ILE A 98 8.74 6.01 7.34
C ILE A 98 7.45 5.77 6.58
N GLU A 99 6.35 5.49 7.28
CA GLU A 99 5.03 5.26 6.68
C GLU A 99 3.98 6.22 7.25
N PHE A 100 2.72 6.06 6.85
CA PHE A 100 1.62 6.97 7.21
C PHE A 100 1.49 7.24 8.71
N GLU A 101 1.84 6.29 9.58
CA GLU A 101 1.80 6.47 11.03
C GLU A 101 2.60 7.71 11.50
N TYR A 102 3.68 8.05 10.79
CA TYR A 102 4.55 9.17 11.12
C TYR A 102 3.87 10.52 10.89
N ASN A 103 2.84 10.58 10.06
CA ASN A 103 2.03 11.80 9.87
C ASN A 103 1.12 12.10 11.07
N GLY A 104 1.03 11.21 12.06
CA GLY A 104 0.46 11.54 13.38
C GLY A 104 1.35 12.45 14.22
N TRP A 105 2.66 12.48 13.95
CA TRP A 105 3.67 13.02 14.88
C TRP A 105 4.72 13.92 14.23
N THR A 106 4.92 13.78 12.92
CA THR A 106 5.96 14.44 12.13
C THR A 106 5.40 14.88 10.77
N ASN A 107 6.25 15.43 9.90
CA ASN A 107 5.94 15.77 8.52
C ASN A 107 6.82 15.01 7.51
N GLN A 108 7.41 13.88 7.90
CA GLN A 108 8.40 13.16 7.08
C GLN A 108 7.77 12.25 6.03
N ASP A 109 6.53 11.81 6.24
CA ASP A 109 5.76 11.04 5.27
C ASP A 109 5.08 12.00 4.28
N ASP A 110 5.87 12.50 3.33
CA ASP A 110 5.45 13.51 2.35
C ASP A 110 5.56 13.02 0.89
N PRO A 111 4.96 13.73 -0.09
CA PRO A 111 5.03 13.39 -1.51
C PRO A 111 6.45 13.26 -2.10
N VAL A 112 7.47 13.88 -1.50
CA VAL A 112 8.87 13.69 -1.93
C VAL A 112 9.34 12.31 -1.45
N HIS A 113 9.10 11.98 -0.18
CA HIS A 113 9.38 10.66 0.40
C HIS A 113 8.67 9.54 -0.37
N HIS A 114 7.41 9.71 -0.73
CA HIS A 114 6.67 8.72 -1.53
C HIS A 114 7.34 8.46 -2.88
N ASN A 115 7.98 9.47 -3.48
CA ASN A 115 8.76 9.35 -4.72
C ASN A 115 10.20 8.84 -4.54
N LEU A 116 10.64 8.59 -3.31
CA LEU A 116 11.89 7.90 -2.99
C LEU A 116 11.67 6.40 -2.77
N LEU A 117 10.52 6.03 -2.18
CA LEU A 117 10.21 4.65 -1.78
C LEU A 117 10.38 3.63 -2.91
N PRO A 118 9.86 3.83 -4.14
CA PRO A 118 9.96 2.84 -5.21
C PRO A 118 11.39 2.54 -5.66
N TYR A 119 12.30 3.49 -5.46
CA TYR A 119 13.68 3.43 -5.97
C TYR A 119 14.69 3.01 -4.90
N ILE A 120 14.35 3.16 -3.62
CA ILE A 120 15.26 2.90 -2.50
C ILE A 120 14.73 1.76 -1.64
N ARG A 121 13.65 2.00 -0.88
CA ARG A 121 13.16 1.03 0.12
C ARG A 121 12.44 -0.15 -0.52
N MET A 122 11.67 0.06 -1.58
CA MET A 122 10.91 -1.02 -2.24
C MET A 122 11.81 -1.96 -3.05
N PHE A 123 13.00 -1.50 -3.47
CA PHE A 123 13.94 -2.28 -4.25
C PHE A 123 14.29 -3.65 -3.63
N PRO A 124 14.67 -3.75 -2.34
CA PRO A 124 14.96 -5.04 -1.71
C PRO A 124 13.73 -5.91 -1.42
N GLY A 125 12.51 -5.39 -1.50
CA GLY A 125 11.30 -6.17 -1.30
C GLY A 125 10.07 -5.35 -0.88
N PRO A 126 8.93 -6.03 -0.66
CA PRO A 126 7.67 -5.40 -0.27
C PRO A 126 7.79 -4.50 0.96
N MET A 127 6.86 -3.56 1.07
CA MET A 127 6.75 -2.69 2.23
C MET A 127 5.31 -2.53 2.67
N ASP A 128 5.04 -2.79 3.94
CA ASP A 128 3.82 -2.32 4.58
C ASP A 128 4.03 -0.82 4.72
N TYR A 129 3.31 -0.02 3.94
CA TYR A 129 3.34 1.45 4.00
C TYR A 129 1.99 2.00 4.49
N ILE A 130 0.95 1.15 4.52
CA ILE A 130 -0.43 1.49 4.89
C ILE A 130 -1.05 2.68 4.10
N PRO A 131 -1.18 2.57 2.76
CA PRO A 131 -1.62 3.67 1.88
C PRO A 131 -3.12 4.03 1.97
N ALA A 132 -3.56 5.03 1.19
CA ALA A 132 -4.95 5.48 1.03
C ALA A 132 -5.72 5.83 2.31
N THR A 133 -5.15 6.74 3.09
CA THR A 133 -5.97 7.61 3.95
C THR A 133 -6.91 8.48 3.10
N MET A 134 -8.14 8.61 3.56
CA MET A 134 -9.20 9.46 3.05
C MET A 134 -9.07 10.90 3.55
N ARG A 135 -8.30 11.16 4.61
CA ARG A 135 -8.05 12.52 5.10
C ARG A 135 -6.76 13.05 4.49
N ASN A 136 -6.88 13.96 3.53
CA ASN A 136 -5.74 14.43 2.73
C ASN A 136 -5.51 15.93 2.92
N SER A 137 -4.26 16.36 2.84
CA SER A 137 -3.87 17.74 3.10
C SER A 137 -2.81 18.26 2.14
N THR A 138 -2.95 19.52 1.74
CA THR A 138 -1.88 20.23 1.04
C THR A 138 -0.73 20.50 2.01
N LYS A 139 0.45 20.83 1.47
CA LYS A 139 1.64 21.13 2.27
C LYS A 139 1.40 22.17 3.37
N GLU A 140 0.62 23.21 3.07
CA GLU A 140 0.33 24.32 3.97
C GLU A 140 -0.69 23.96 5.04
N ASN A 141 -1.62 23.04 4.73
CA ASN A 141 -2.73 22.66 5.58
C ASN A 141 -2.40 21.46 6.50
N PHE A 142 -1.36 20.69 6.17
CA PHE A 142 -0.96 19.52 6.95
C PHE A 142 -0.69 19.87 8.41
N ARG A 143 -1.26 19.09 9.33
CA ARG A 143 -0.95 19.18 10.77
C ARG A 143 -0.82 17.76 11.32
N PRO A 144 0.27 17.45 12.05
CA PRO A 144 0.38 16.16 12.72
C PRO A 144 -0.62 16.10 13.87
N ILE A 145 -1.52 15.12 13.81
CA ILE A 145 -2.54 14.87 14.83
C ILE A 145 -2.57 13.37 15.09
N GLY A 146 -1.99 12.91 16.20
CA GLY A 146 -1.83 11.49 16.50
C GLY A 146 -3.15 10.70 16.48
N ASP A 147 -4.19 11.23 17.13
CA ASP A 147 -5.49 10.55 17.24
C ASP A 147 -6.31 10.55 15.94
N TYR A 148 -5.96 11.43 14.99
CA TYR A 148 -6.66 11.53 13.72
C TYR A 148 -5.67 12.05 12.67
N PRO A 149 -4.75 11.20 12.17
CA PRO A 149 -3.73 11.63 11.22
C PRO A 149 -4.36 12.05 9.88
N MET A 150 -3.57 12.73 9.05
CA MET A 150 -3.94 13.08 7.68
C MET A 150 -2.76 12.85 6.76
N GLY A 151 -3.00 12.41 5.53
CA GLY A 151 -1.95 12.22 4.54
C GLY A 151 -1.50 13.56 3.95
N GLN A 152 -0.21 13.69 3.69
CA GLN A 152 0.31 14.78 2.88
C GLN A 152 0.17 14.46 1.38
N GLY A 153 -0.35 15.41 0.62
CA GLY A 153 -0.73 15.21 -0.79
C GLY A 153 -2.23 15.03 -0.96
N THR A 154 -2.66 14.69 -2.17
CA THR A 154 -4.08 14.64 -2.53
C THR A 154 -4.72 13.27 -2.33
N ARG A 155 -6.06 13.20 -2.43
CA ARG A 155 -6.81 11.94 -2.45
C ARG A 155 -6.32 11.00 -3.56
N ALA A 156 -6.19 11.51 -4.78
CA ALA A 156 -5.73 10.70 -5.90
C ALA A 156 -4.27 10.23 -5.72
N HIS A 157 -3.43 11.04 -5.07
CA HIS A 157 -2.09 10.61 -4.65
C HIS A 157 -2.15 9.42 -3.70
N ALA A 158 -2.90 9.54 -2.60
CA ALA A 158 -3.00 8.50 -1.58
C ALA A 158 -3.54 7.17 -2.17
N MET A 159 -4.48 7.26 -3.11
CA MET A 159 -4.99 6.10 -3.84
C MET A 159 -3.98 5.51 -4.84
N ALA A 160 -3.20 6.35 -5.53
CA ALA A 160 -2.17 5.87 -6.46
C ALA A 160 -1.05 5.08 -5.76
N LEU A 161 -0.81 5.34 -4.47
CA LEU A 161 0.16 4.58 -3.68
C LEU A 161 -0.19 3.09 -3.58
N PHE A 162 -1.46 2.69 -3.65
CA PHE A 162 -1.86 1.27 -3.70
C PHE A 162 -1.28 0.52 -4.91
N VAL A 163 -1.12 1.22 -6.04
CA VAL A 163 -0.54 0.63 -7.26
C VAL A 163 0.98 0.78 -7.25
N ILE A 164 1.50 1.91 -6.77
CA ILE A 164 2.93 2.19 -6.83
C ILE A 164 3.70 1.34 -5.80
N LEU A 165 3.25 1.33 -4.55
CA LEU A 165 3.94 0.70 -3.43
C LEU A 165 3.52 -0.78 -3.32
N ASN A 166 4.47 -1.67 -3.60
CA ASN A 166 4.19 -3.10 -3.66
C ASN A 166 4.11 -3.73 -2.27
N SER A 167 2.93 -4.25 -1.92
CA SER A 167 2.75 -5.11 -0.75
C SER A 167 1.74 -6.23 -1.02
N PRO A 168 2.12 -7.52 -0.88
CA PRO A 168 1.17 -8.65 -0.92
C PRO A 168 0.12 -8.62 0.19
N MET A 169 0.31 -7.80 1.21
CA MET A 169 -0.68 -7.50 2.24
C MET A 169 -0.70 -5.99 2.45
N THR A 170 -1.83 -5.35 2.18
CA THR A 170 -1.99 -3.89 2.30
C THR A 170 -3.02 -3.58 3.37
N MET A 171 -2.80 -2.48 4.09
CA MET A 171 -3.74 -2.00 5.09
C MET A 171 -4.63 -0.90 4.51
N LEU A 172 -5.76 -0.68 5.18
CA LEU A 172 -6.59 0.50 5.04
C LEU A 172 -6.49 1.25 6.39
N PRO A 173 -5.72 2.36 6.46
CA PRO A 173 -5.32 2.96 7.73
C PRO A 173 -6.44 3.73 8.44
N ASP A 174 -7.47 4.17 7.72
CA ASP A 174 -8.52 5.00 8.28
C ASP A 174 -9.65 4.20 8.94
N SER A 175 -10.54 4.90 9.64
CA SER A 175 -11.71 4.27 10.23
C SER A 175 -12.68 3.78 9.14
N PRO A 176 -13.46 2.70 9.38
CA PRO A 176 -14.50 2.28 8.45
C PRO A 176 -15.50 3.40 8.09
N SER A 177 -15.77 4.32 9.02
CA SER A 177 -16.66 5.46 8.79
C SER A 177 -16.17 6.37 7.66
N ASP A 178 -14.86 6.61 7.57
CA ASP A 178 -14.28 7.46 6.53
C ASP A 178 -14.40 6.78 5.16
N TYR A 179 -14.12 5.48 5.09
CA TYR A 179 -14.31 4.69 3.86
C TYR A 179 -15.78 4.60 3.44
N TYR A 180 -16.73 4.58 4.37
CA TYR A 180 -18.16 4.61 4.05
C TYR A 180 -18.61 5.97 3.51
N HIS A 181 -18.07 7.07 4.04
CA HIS A 181 -18.30 8.40 3.47
C HIS A 181 -17.68 8.53 2.08
N GLU A 182 -16.51 7.92 1.87
CA GLU A 182 -15.75 7.97 0.62
C GLU A 182 -16.00 6.74 -0.27
N LYS A 183 -17.27 6.36 -0.41
CA LYS A 183 -17.67 5.12 -1.08
C LYS A 183 -17.08 4.96 -2.48
N GLU A 184 -17.01 6.04 -3.27
CA GLU A 184 -16.46 5.99 -4.63
C GLU A 184 -14.96 5.61 -4.63
N CYS A 185 -14.16 6.18 -3.73
CA CYS A 185 -12.77 5.81 -3.55
C CYS A 185 -12.63 4.38 -3.01
N THR A 186 -13.43 4.00 -2.02
CA THR A 186 -13.43 2.66 -1.41
C THR A 186 -13.78 1.57 -2.43
N ASP A 187 -14.82 1.78 -3.23
CA ASP A 187 -15.22 0.86 -4.31
C ASP A 187 -14.11 0.72 -5.36
N PHE A 188 -13.30 1.75 -5.59
CA PHE A 188 -12.15 1.67 -6.49
C PHE A 188 -11.00 0.86 -5.87
N LEU A 189 -10.65 1.15 -4.61
CA LEU A 189 -9.57 0.45 -3.88
C LEU A 189 -9.81 -1.06 -3.81
N THR A 190 -11.06 -1.48 -3.55
CA THR A 190 -11.43 -2.91 -3.46
C THR A 190 -11.26 -3.69 -4.77
N LYS A 191 -11.06 -3.01 -5.90
CA LYS A 191 -10.78 -3.63 -7.20
C LYS A 191 -9.29 -3.83 -7.46
N ILE A 192 -8.41 -3.20 -6.68
CA ILE A 192 -6.96 -3.26 -6.86
C ILE A 192 -6.44 -4.57 -6.25
N PRO A 193 -5.80 -5.46 -7.02
CA PRO A 193 -5.20 -6.67 -6.47
C PRO A 193 -3.92 -6.35 -5.68
N VAL A 194 -3.51 -7.26 -4.82
CA VAL A 194 -2.23 -7.17 -4.08
C VAL A 194 -1.13 -8.02 -4.71
N GLU A 195 -1.48 -8.81 -5.73
CA GLU A 195 -0.57 -9.65 -6.52
C GLU A 195 -0.63 -9.27 -7.99
N TRP A 196 0.52 -9.37 -8.65
CA TRP A 196 0.74 -8.83 -9.98
C TRP A 196 1.50 -9.83 -10.84
N ASP A 197 1.00 -10.07 -12.05
CA ASP A 197 1.69 -10.87 -13.06
C ASP A 197 2.86 -10.10 -13.68
N GLU A 198 2.73 -8.78 -13.73
CA GLU A 198 3.66 -7.92 -14.43
C GLU A 198 3.73 -6.53 -13.80
N THR A 199 4.90 -5.90 -13.89
CA THR A 199 5.13 -4.54 -13.42
C THR A 199 6.04 -3.81 -14.41
N ARG A 200 5.65 -2.61 -14.80
CA ARG A 200 6.39 -1.72 -15.71
C ARG A 200 6.49 -0.33 -15.10
N LEU A 201 7.72 0.15 -14.90
CA LEU A 201 7.95 1.57 -14.65
C LEU A 201 7.80 2.30 -15.98
N LEU A 202 6.75 3.11 -16.13
CA LEU A 202 6.43 3.78 -17.39
C LEU A 202 7.19 5.12 -17.50
N LYS A 203 7.20 5.90 -16.42
CA LYS A 203 7.98 7.12 -16.30
C LYS A 203 8.39 7.33 -14.85
N GLY A 204 9.52 8.00 -14.61
CA GLY A 204 9.91 8.34 -13.26
C GLY A 204 11.17 9.18 -13.19
N LYS A 205 11.24 10.00 -12.16
CA LYS A 205 12.45 10.70 -11.73
C LYS A 205 12.46 10.67 -10.20
N ILE A 206 13.53 10.11 -9.64
CA ILE A 206 13.67 9.88 -8.20
C ILE A 206 13.37 11.18 -7.44
N ALA A 207 12.54 11.09 -6.39
CA ALA A 207 12.08 12.20 -5.55
C ALA A 207 11.15 13.23 -6.24
N GLU A 208 10.87 13.10 -7.54
CA GLU A 208 10.07 14.08 -8.29
C GLU A 208 8.73 13.53 -8.76
N TYR A 209 8.70 12.37 -9.44
CA TYR A 209 7.46 11.74 -9.85
C TYR A 209 7.67 10.28 -10.23
N THR A 210 6.61 9.49 -10.15
CA THR A 210 6.62 8.05 -10.47
C THR A 210 5.32 7.69 -11.18
N VAL A 211 5.42 7.02 -12.32
CA VAL A 211 4.30 6.42 -13.05
C VAL A 211 4.59 4.94 -13.26
N LEU A 212 3.82 4.09 -12.60
CA LEU A 212 4.03 2.66 -12.56
C LEU A 212 2.75 1.94 -12.95
N ALA A 213 2.88 0.97 -13.86
CA ALA A 213 1.79 0.11 -14.31
C ALA A 213 2.02 -1.32 -13.83
N ARG A 214 0.93 -1.98 -13.42
CA ARG A 214 0.94 -3.39 -13.03
C ARG A 214 -0.22 -4.12 -13.70
N ARG A 215 0.00 -5.39 -14.04
CA ARG A 215 -1.01 -6.25 -14.67
C ARG A 215 -1.42 -7.36 -13.72
N SER A 216 -2.71 -7.68 -13.69
CA SER A 216 -3.24 -8.89 -13.05
C SER A 216 -4.29 -9.49 -14.00
N GLY A 217 -4.01 -10.70 -14.50
CA GLY A 217 -4.77 -11.29 -15.59
C GLY A 217 -4.77 -10.37 -16.82
N ASN A 218 -5.96 -9.95 -17.25
CA ASN A 218 -6.14 -9.08 -18.42
C ASN A 218 -6.33 -7.60 -18.04
N GLU A 219 -6.22 -7.25 -16.76
CA GLU A 219 -6.45 -5.90 -16.27
C GLU A 219 -5.13 -5.22 -15.96
N TRP A 220 -5.04 -3.94 -16.30
CA TRP A 220 -3.91 -3.09 -15.97
C TRP A 220 -4.32 -2.05 -14.94
N PHE A 221 -3.45 -1.80 -13.99
CA PHE A 221 -3.58 -0.76 -12.98
C PHE A 221 -2.40 0.17 -13.12
N ILE A 222 -2.64 1.48 -13.11
CA ILE A 222 -1.60 2.48 -13.26
C ILE A 222 -1.74 3.48 -12.13
N GLY A 223 -0.65 3.72 -11.40
CA GLY A 223 -0.54 4.80 -10.43
C GLY A 223 0.47 5.82 -10.91
N ALA A 224 0.13 7.10 -10.79
CA ALA A 224 1.01 8.23 -11.01
C ALA A 224 0.98 9.15 -9.79
N ILE A 225 2.15 9.55 -9.31
CA ILE A 225 2.30 10.54 -8.24
C ILE A 225 3.36 11.56 -8.61
N THR A 226 3.23 12.77 -8.10
CA THR A 226 4.26 13.82 -8.18
C THR A 226 4.65 14.29 -6.78
N ASN A 227 5.79 14.96 -6.69
CA ASN A 227 6.24 15.69 -5.51
C ASN A 227 5.41 16.97 -5.31
N TRP A 228 5.93 17.97 -4.60
CA TRP A 228 5.24 19.25 -4.43
C TRP A 228 5.20 20.13 -5.69
N ASP A 229 5.79 19.71 -6.81
CA ASP A 229 5.68 20.41 -8.08
C ASP A 229 4.53 19.85 -8.91
N GLU A 230 3.60 20.73 -9.32
CA GLU A 230 2.52 20.38 -10.25
C GLU A 230 3.10 19.86 -11.57
N ARG A 231 2.44 18.85 -12.16
CA ARG A 231 2.98 18.17 -13.33
C ARG A 231 1.91 17.82 -14.35
N SER A 232 2.24 18.00 -15.62
CA SER A 232 1.51 17.40 -16.74
C SER A 232 2.38 16.33 -17.38
N LEU A 233 1.81 15.14 -17.59
CA LEU A 233 2.52 13.99 -18.16
C LEU A 233 1.70 13.40 -19.31
N ASP A 234 2.37 13.14 -20.43
CA ASP A 234 1.82 12.31 -21.51
C ASP A 234 2.15 10.84 -21.22
N LEU A 235 1.13 9.98 -21.14
CA LEU A 235 1.25 8.55 -20.85
C LEU A 235 1.01 7.74 -22.12
N GLU A 236 2.08 7.17 -22.66
CA GLU A 236 2.03 6.25 -23.80
C GLU A 236 1.39 4.92 -23.39
N THR A 237 0.40 4.45 -24.15
CA THR A 237 -0.30 3.18 -23.87
C THR A 237 0.07 2.06 -24.84
N SER A 238 1.16 2.21 -25.59
CA SER A 238 1.69 1.22 -26.54
C SER A 238 2.17 -0.08 -25.89
N PHE A 239 2.25 -0.10 -24.56
CA PHE A 239 2.59 -1.28 -23.77
C PHE A 239 1.42 -2.27 -23.65
N LEU A 240 0.19 -1.83 -23.97
CA LEU A 240 -1.00 -2.66 -24.04
C LEU A 240 -1.04 -3.44 -25.36
N GLU A 241 -1.66 -4.61 -25.34
CA GLU A 241 -1.95 -5.35 -26.56
C GLU A 241 -2.92 -4.57 -27.48
N PRO A 242 -2.86 -4.77 -28.81
CA PRO A 242 -3.77 -4.07 -29.72
C PRO A 242 -5.25 -4.32 -29.39
N GLY A 243 -6.01 -3.25 -29.20
CA GLY A 243 -7.44 -3.36 -28.90
C GLY A 243 -8.02 -2.09 -28.30
N LYS A 244 -9.32 -2.13 -28.04
CA LYS A 244 -10.05 -1.06 -27.36
C LYS A 244 -10.12 -1.36 -25.87
N TYR A 245 -9.91 -0.34 -25.05
CA TYR A 245 -9.88 -0.47 -23.60
C TYR A 245 -10.85 0.51 -22.94
N ARG A 246 -11.41 0.11 -21.81
CA ARG A 246 -12.13 0.98 -20.86
C ARG A 246 -11.17 1.39 -19.77
N LEU A 247 -11.17 2.67 -19.45
CA LEU A 247 -10.44 3.29 -18.35
C LEU A 247 -11.43 3.76 -17.29
N GLU A 248 -11.23 3.35 -16.05
CA GLU A 248 -11.83 3.92 -14.84
C GLU A 248 -10.70 4.55 -14.04
N ALA A 249 -10.75 5.84 -13.74
CA ALA A 249 -9.67 6.53 -13.02
C ALA A 249 -10.18 7.49 -11.96
N ILE A 250 -9.36 7.67 -10.92
CA ILE A 250 -9.47 8.75 -9.93
C ILE A 250 -8.31 9.71 -10.18
N GLU A 251 -8.63 10.97 -10.40
CA GLU A 251 -7.67 12.03 -10.69
C GLU A 251 -7.88 13.24 -9.78
N ASP A 252 -6.83 14.04 -9.63
CA ASP A 252 -6.90 15.29 -8.89
C ASP A 252 -8.00 16.21 -9.44
N GLY A 253 -8.81 16.75 -8.54
CA GLY A 253 -9.80 17.78 -8.85
C GLY A 253 -9.13 19.11 -9.20
N ILE A 254 -9.88 20.00 -9.84
CA ILE A 254 -9.35 21.29 -10.30
C ILE A 254 -8.87 22.18 -9.14
N ASN A 255 -9.33 21.93 -7.90
CA ASN A 255 -8.91 22.64 -6.69
C ASN A 255 -8.03 21.80 -5.76
N ALA A 256 -7.53 20.64 -6.20
CA ALA A 256 -6.77 19.71 -5.36
C ALA A 256 -5.54 20.35 -4.69
N GLY A 257 -4.89 21.30 -5.38
CA GLY A 257 -3.78 22.08 -4.83
C GLY A 257 -4.15 23.04 -3.68
N LYS A 258 -5.44 23.22 -3.37
CA LYS A 258 -5.95 23.97 -2.21
C LYS A 258 -6.74 23.10 -1.25
N ARG A 259 -7.57 22.19 -1.79
CA ARG A 259 -8.34 21.19 -1.06
C ARG A 259 -7.90 19.81 -1.53
N ALA A 260 -6.95 19.21 -0.82
CA ALA A 260 -6.34 17.95 -1.21
C ALA A 260 -7.33 16.77 -1.39
N GLU A 261 -8.50 16.84 -0.76
CA GLU A 261 -9.58 15.86 -0.91
C GLU A 261 -10.40 16.06 -2.21
N ASP A 262 -10.19 17.13 -2.98
CA ASP A 262 -10.87 17.36 -4.25
C ASP A 262 -10.35 16.39 -5.31
N TYR A 263 -11.22 15.51 -5.79
CA TYR A 263 -10.92 14.53 -6.84
C TYR A 263 -12.06 14.44 -7.84
N ARG A 264 -11.78 13.81 -8.98
CA ARG A 264 -12.78 13.41 -9.97
C ARG A 264 -12.60 11.96 -10.34
N LYS A 265 -13.71 11.22 -10.39
CA LYS A 265 -13.76 9.95 -11.11
C LYS A 265 -14.09 10.17 -12.57
N ILE A 266 -13.33 9.53 -13.45
CA ILE A 266 -13.57 9.53 -14.90
C ILE A 266 -13.70 8.10 -15.42
N GLU A 267 -14.58 7.93 -16.41
CA GLU A 267 -14.69 6.70 -17.18
C GLU A 267 -14.70 7.02 -18.66
N THR A 268 -13.82 6.38 -19.43
CA THR A 268 -13.70 6.60 -20.87
C THR A 268 -13.26 5.32 -21.59
N GLN A 269 -13.25 5.37 -22.91
CA GLN A 269 -12.65 4.33 -23.75
C GLN A 269 -11.58 4.93 -24.64
N PHE A 270 -10.53 4.16 -24.92
CA PHE A 270 -9.42 4.57 -25.78
C PHE A 270 -8.88 3.35 -26.53
N GLN A 271 -8.06 3.60 -27.54
CA GLN A 271 -7.37 2.56 -28.31
C GLN A 271 -5.95 2.36 -27.75
N ALA A 272 -5.47 1.12 -27.68
CA ALA A 272 -4.08 0.86 -27.34
C ALA A 272 -3.14 1.62 -28.30
N GLY A 273 -2.16 2.31 -27.73
CA GLY A 273 -1.26 3.21 -28.47
C GLY A 273 -1.67 4.68 -28.40
N ASP A 274 -2.88 5.01 -27.93
CA ASP A 274 -3.25 6.39 -27.64
C ASP A 274 -2.41 6.96 -26.48
N VAL A 275 -2.30 8.29 -26.45
CA VAL A 275 -1.61 9.02 -25.37
C VAL A 275 -2.63 9.58 -24.40
N LEU A 276 -2.55 9.15 -23.14
CA LEU A 276 -3.37 9.68 -22.06
C LEU A 276 -2.67 10.88 -21.40
N LYS A 277 -3.37 12.00 -21.25
CA LYS A 277 -2.81 13.20 -20.62
C LYS A 277 -3.16 13.24 -19.14
N LEU A 278 -2.15 13.14 -18.29
CA LEU A 278 -2.30 13.21 -16.84
C LEU A 278 -1.96 14.62 -16.35
N LYS A 279 -2.79 15.16 -15.47
CA LYS A 279 -2.51 16.38 -14.72
C LYS A 279 -2.49 16.04 -13.25
N LEU A 280 -1.37 16.34 -12.59
CA LEU A 280 -1.13 16.03 -11.18
C LEU A 280 -0.94 17.37 -10.47
N ALA A 281 -1.77 17.63 -9.46
CA ALA A 281 -1.64 18.81 -8.60
C ALA A 281 -0.33 18.76 -7.79
N SER A 282 0.00 19.84 -7.08
CA SER A 282 1.09 19.81 -6.10
C SER A 282 0.83 18.75 -5.02
N GLY A 283 1.77 17.81 -4.83
CA GLY A 283 1.58 16.63 -3.97
C GLY A 283 0.52 15.66 -4.50
N GLY A 284 0.20 15.77 -5.79
CA GLY A 284 -0.94 15.15 -6.42
C GLY A 284 -0.67 13.77 -7.02
N GLY A 285 -1.72 13.22 -7.62
CA GLY A 285 -1.66 11.89 -8.21
C GLY A 285 -2.83 11.56 -9.13
N TRP A 286 -2.77 10.36 -9.68
CA TRP A 286 -3.74 9.80 -10.59
C TRP A 286 -3.65 8.27 -10.51
N VAL A 287 -4.79 7.59 -10.44
CA VAL A 287 -4.83 6.13 -10.43
C VAL A 287 -5.91 5.62 -11.37
N ALA A 288 -5.61 4.58 -12.12
CA ALA A 288 -6.56 3.99 -13.06
C ALA A 288 -6.54 2.48 -13.07
N ARG A 289 -7.70 1.93 -13.40
CA ARG A 289 -7.92 0.55 -13.81
C ARG A 289 -8.32 0.53 -15.28
N ILE A 290 -7.66 -0.30 -16.05
CA ILE A 290 -7.80 -0.43 -17.50
C ILE A 290 -8.19 -1.87 -17.82
N THR A 291 -9.28 -2.03 -18.55
CA THR A 291 -9.84 -3.34 -18.90
C THR A 291 -10.11 -3.43 -20.41
N PRO A 292 -9.82 -4.56 -21.08
CA PRO A 292 -10.17 -4.74 -22.48
C PRO A 292 -11.69 -4.64 -22.68
N VAL A 293 -12.12 -3.93 -23.73
CA VAL A 293 -13.50 -3.96 -24.21
C VAL A 293 -13.62 -5.19 -25.10
N ARG A 294 -14.48 -6.13 -24.71
CA ARG A 294 -14.82 -7.30 -25.53
C ARG A 294 -15.77 -6.92 -26.66
#